data_AF-A0A2V5LPH0-F1
#
_entry.id   AF-A0A2V5LPH0-F1
#
_cell.length_a   1.000
_cell.length_b   1.000
_cell.length_c   1.000
_cell.angle_alpha   90.00
_cell.angle_beta   90.00
_cell.angle_gamma   90.00
#
_symmetry.space_group_name_H-M   'P 1'
#
loop_
_entity.id
_entity.type
_entity.pdbx_description
1 polymer ?
#
loop_
_entity_poly.entity_id
_entity_poly.type
_entity_poly.pdbx_seq_one_letter_code
_entity_poly.pdbx_strand_id
1 'polypeptide(L)'
;MTGQLICQDDDEFAVVMDFLPRHIELTLAEPGCISFDVEQCRDSWVWDVSECFQDAHSSELHQARVRASEWGLRRPISSAVIPCRDCGWV
;
A
#
# COMPACT_ATOMS: atom_id res chain seq x y z
N MET A 1 -10.19 -3.11 -2.16
CA MET A 1 -9.17 -4.12 -2.52
C MET A 1 -8.32 -4.39 -1.28
N THR A 2 -7.83 -5.61 -1.12
CA THR A 2 -6.82 -5.94 -0.11
C THR A 2 -5.57 -6.50 -0.79
N GLY A 3 -4.41 -6.24 -0.23
CA GLY A 3 -3.12 -6.68 -0.75
C GLY A 3 -2.04 -6.65 0.31
N GLN A 4 -0.82 -7.01 -0.08
CA GLN A 4 0.34 -6.98 0.80
C GLN A 4 1.48 -6.17 0.19
N LEU A 5 2.27 -5.60 1.09
CA LEU A 5 3.53 -4.95 0.81
C LEU A 5 4.61 -5.75 1.55
N ILE A 6 5.54 -6.33 0.80
CA ILE A 6 6.52 -7.31 1.28
C ILE A 6 7.91 -6.76 0.96
N CYS A 7 8.77 -6.65 1.97
CA CYS A 7 10.19 -6.33 1.81
C CYS A 7 11.03 -7.62 1.76
N GLN A 8 12.05 -7.62 0.93
CA GLN A 8 13.01 -8.73 0.75
C GLN A 8 14.34 -8.50 1.48
N ASP A 9 14.64 -7.26 1.84
CA ASP A 9 15.86 -6.87 2.52
C ASP A 9 15.67 -5.57 3.33
N ASP A 10 16.72 -5.19 4.06
CA ASP A 10 16.74 -4.00 4.90
C ASP A 10 16.64 -2.69 4.08
N ASP A 11 17.09 -2.69 2.82
CA ASP A 11 17.03 -1.50 1.95
C ASP A 11 15.58 -1.24 1.52
N GLU A 12 14.85 -2.29 1.14
CA GLU A 12 13.41 -2.20 0.88
C GLU A 12 12.63 -1.79 2.13
N PHE A 13 12.98 -2.35 3.30
CA PHE A 13 12.37 -1.99 4.58
C PHE A 13 12.56 -0.49 4.90
N ALA A 14 13.78 0.02 4.75
CA ALA A 14 14.08 1.44 4.97
C ALA A 14 13.27 2.34 4.03
N VAL A 15 13.15 1.98 2.75
CA VAL A 15 12.30 2.70 1.79
C VAL A 15 10.84 2.72 2.25
N VAL A 16 10.29 1.60 2.71
CA VAL A 16 8.91 1.57 3.21
C VAL A 16 8.74 2.49 4.41
N MET A 17 9.65 2.44 5.39
CA MET A 17 9.57 3.30 6.58
C MET A 17 9.65 4.79 6.25
N ASP A 18 10.43 5.17 5.23
CA ASP A 18 10.58 6.56 4.81
C ASP A 18 9.36 7.09 4.04
N PHE A 19 8.77 6.28 3.15
CA PHE A 19 7.73 6.74 2.22
C PHE A 19 6.30 6.41 2.64
N LEU A 20 6.07 5.34 3.41
CA LEU A 20 4.73 4.86 3.75
C LEU A 20 3.90 5.92 4.51
N PRO A 21 4.40 6.62 5.54
CA PRO A 21 3.59 7.60 6.26
C PRO A 21 3.05 8.69 5.35
N ARG A 22 3.91 9.25 4.48
CA ARG A 22 3.50 10.30 3.54
C ARG A 22 2.54 9.79 2.49
N HIS A 23 2.71 8.55 2.05
CA HIS A 23 1.78 7.95 1.10
C HIS A 23 0.39 7.75 1.69
N ILE A 24 0.27 7.29 2.95
CA ILE A 24 -1.02 7.15 3.64
C ILE A 24 -1.73 8.49 3.69
N GLU A 25 -1.04 9.56 4.13
CA GLU A 25 -1.60 10.91 4.18
C GLU A 25 -2.13 11.37 2.81
N LEU A 26 -1.32 11.16 1.76
CA LEU A 26 -1.69 11.56 0.41
C LEU A 26 -2.87 10.76 -0.12
N THR A 27 -2.93 9.45 0.13
CA THR A 27 -4.03 8.59 -0.34
C THR A 27 -5.34 8.93 0.36
N LEU A 28 -5.33 9.14 1.67
CA LEU A 28 -6.53 9.56 2.40
C LEU A 28 -7.05 10.93 1.94
N ALA A 29 -6.18 11.80 1.41
CA ALA A 29 -6.55 13.08 0.84
C ALA A 29 -7.04 13.01 -0.62
N GLU A 30 -6.97 11.86 -1.29
CA GLU A 30 -7.41 11.73 -2.67
C GLU A 30 -8.94 11.79 -2.79
N PRO A 31 -9.47 12.54 -3.78
CA PRO A 31 -10.88 12.50 -4.10
C PRO A 31 -11.33 11.07 -4.39
N GLY A 32 -12.39 10.63 -3.70
CA GLY A 32 -12.94 9.29 -3.87
C GLY A 32 -12.26 8.22 -3.02
N CYS A 33 -11.23 8.52 -2.24
CA CYS A 33 -10.76 7.59 -1.20
C CYS A 33 -11.80 7.52 -0.06
N ILE A 34 -12.29 6.32 0.24
CA ILE A 34 -13.22 6.05 1.35
C ILE A 34 -12.45 5.56 2.57
N SER A 35 -11.51 4.65 2.38
CA SER A 35 -10.60 4.16 3.42
C SER A 35 -9.28 3.71 2.82
N PHE A 36 -8.21 3.85 3.60
CA PHE A 36 -6.88 3.37 3.24
C PHE A 36 -6.11 3.05 4.52
N ASP A 37 -5.98 1.76 4.81
CA ASP A 37 -5.40 1.23 6.03
C ASP A 37 -4.18 0.38 5.69
N VAL A 38 -3.08 0.61 6.39
CA VAL A 38 -1.84 -0.15 6.24
C VAL A 38 -1.37 -0.58 7.62
N GLU A 39 -1.36 -1.89 7.86
CA GLU A 39 -1.01 -2.48 9.14
C GLU A 39 0.21 -3.37 8.99
N GLN A 40 1.22 -3.17 9.84
CA GLN A 40 2.39 -4.04 9.85
C GLN A 40 2.01 -5.39 10.46
N CYS A 41 2.29 -6.47 9.73
CA CYS A 41 2.07 -7.82 10.22
C CYS A 41 3.06 -8.17 11.35
N ARG A 42 2.80 -9.29 12.05
CA ARG A 42 3.75 -9.81 13.05
C ARG A 42 5.12 -10.13 12.44
N ASP A 43 5.11 -10.58 11.18
CA ASP A 43 6.32 -10.64 10.36
C ASP A 43 6.72 -9.21 10.00
N SER A 44 7.88 -8.78 10.51
CA SER A 44 8.27 -7.37 10.53
C SER A 44 8.41 -6.76 9.13
N TRP A 45 8.50 -7.57 8.08
CA TRP A 45 8.76 -7.15 6.71
C TRP A 45 7.52 -7.19 5.81
N VAL A 46 6.35 -7.45 6.41
CA VAL A 46 5.08 -7.54 5.69
C VAL A 46 4.10 -6.54 6.27
N TRP A 47 3.35 -5.88 5.39
CA TRP A 47 2.23 -5.03 5.74
C TRP A 47 1.00 -5.46 4.96
N ASP A 48 -0.13 -5.58 5.67
CA ASP A 48 -1.44 -5.72 5.05
C ASP A 48 -1.96 -4.34 4.65
N VAL A 49 -2.43 -4.25 3.40
CA VAL A 49 -2.98 -3.02 2.81
C VAL A 49 -4.44 -3.24 2.48
N SER A 50 -5.31 -2.39 3.01
CA SER A 50 -6.74 -2.37 2.71
C SER A 50 -7.13 -1.01 2.14
N GLU A 51 -7.65 -0.99 0.92
CA GLU A 51 -8.04 0.25 0.25
C GLU A 51 -9.48 0.18 -0.28
N CYS A 52 -10.22 1.27 -0.11
CA CYS A 52 -11.57 1.42 -0.62
C CYS A 52 -11.70 2.76 -1.32
N PHE A 53 -12.13 2.72 -2.58
CA PHE A 53 -12.40 3.90 -3.39
C PHE A 53 -13.86 3.90 -3.83
N GLN A 54 -14.40 5.09 -4.05
CA GLN A 54 -15.79 5.31 -4.47
C GLN A 54 -16.11 4.60 -5.78
N ASP A 55 -15.16 4.59 -6.72
CA ASP A 55 -15.30 3.94 -8.01
C ASP A 55 -13.93 3.55 -8.59
N ALA A 56 -13.98 2.83 -9.73
CA ALA A 56 -12.79 2.39 -10.45
C ALA A 56 -11.94 3.57 -10.93
N HIS A 57 -12.56 4.69 -11.33
CA HIS A 57 -11.83 5.87 -11.81
C HIS A 57 -10.96 6.49 -10.71
N SER A 58 -11.50 6.59 -9.48
CA SER A 58 -10.78 7.08 -8.31
C SER A 58 -9.57 6.17 -7.99
N SER A 59 -9.75 4.86 -8.07
CA SER A 59 -8.66 3.88 -7.91
C SER A 59 -7.61 3.99 -9.04
N GLU A 60 -8.01 4.21 -10.29
CA GLU A 60 -7.09 4.41 -11.40
C GLU A 60 -6.22 5.68 -11.23
N LEU A 61 -6.83 6.78 -10.77
CA LEU A 61 -6.12 8.02 -10.46
C LEU A 61 -5.11 7.82 -9.33
N HIS A 62 -5.53 7.15 -8.25
CA HIS A 62 -4.63 6.74 -7.17
C HIS A 62 -3.43 5.96 -7.73
N GLN A 63 -3.68 4.89 -8.48
CA GLN A 63 -2.64 4.04 -9.05
C GLN A 63 -1.71 4.80 -10.00
N ALA A 64 -2.23 5.77 -10.76
CA ALA A 64 -1.43 6.63 -11.62
C ALA A 64 -0.51 7.57 -10.81
N ARG A 65 -1.02 8.20 -9.75
CA ARG A 65 -0.22 9.03 -8.84
C ARG A 65 0.87 8.21 -8.17
N VAL A 66 0.55 7.02 -7.67
CA VAL A 66 1.53 6.13 -7.03
C VAL A 66 2.66 5.78 -7.98
N ARG A 67 2.35 5.39 -9.22
CA ARG A 67 3.37 5.08 -10.25
C ARG A 67 4.27 6.28 -10.59
N ALA A 68 3.73 7.49 -10.53
CA ALA A 68 4.47 8.72 -10.80
C ALA A 68 5.22 9.26 -9.57
N SER A 69 4.94 8.76 -8.36
CA SER A 69 5.58 9.22 -7.13
C SER A 69 7.04 8.77 -7.04
N GLU A 70 7.84 9.49 -6.26
CA GLU A 70 9.21 9.09 -5.94
C GLU A 70 9.27 7.66 -5.39
N TRP A 71 8.31 7.28 -4.54
CA TRP A 71 8.22 5.93 -4.01
C TRP A 71 7.96 4.88 -5.11
N GLY A 72 7.03 5.17 -6.03
CA GLY A 72 6.71 4.28 -7.15
C GLY A 72 7.84 4.12 -8.17
N LEU A 73 8.75 5.08 -8.26
CA LEU A 73 9.93 5.03 -9.13
C LEU A 73 11.11 4.27 -8.51
N ARG A 74 11.16 4.09 -7.18
CA ARG A 74 12.25 3.42 -6.46
C ARG A 74 12.22 1.88 -6.50
N ARG A 75 11.37 1.27 -7.36
CA ARG A 75 10.94 -0.15 -7.35
C ARG A 75 12.03 -1.23 -7.07
N PRO A 76 11.64 -2.38 -6.45
CA PRO A 76 10.28 -2.92 -6.48
C PRO A 76 9.73 -3.28 -5.11
N ILE A 77 8.70 -2.57 -4.65
CA ILE A 77 7.73 -3.31 -3.83
C ILE A 77 7.08 -4.28 -4.79
N SER A 78 7.43 -5.55 -4.64
CA SER A 78 6.62 -6.67 -5.10
C SER A 78 5.31 -6.59 -4.31
N SER A 79 4.47 -5.62 -4.65
CA SER A 79 3.07 -5.64 -4.30
C SER A 79 2.46 -6.69 -5.21
N ALA A 80 2.81 -7.94 -4.92
CA ALA A 80 1.89 -9.00 -5.16
C ALA A 80 0.73 -8.64 -4.23
N VAL A 81 -0.28 -8.00 -4.80
CA VAL A 81 -1.63 -7.96 -4.23
C VAL A 81 -2.10 -9.41 -4.21
N ILE A 82 -1.52 -10.21 -3.32
CA ILE A 82 -1.95 -11.57 -3.04
C ILE A 82 -3.16 -11.36 -2.14
N PRO A 83 -4.36 -11.80 -2.53
CA PRO A 83 -5.48 -11.77 -1.61
C PRO A 83 -5.08 -12.57 -0.35
N CYS A 84 -5.08 -11.91 0.82
CA CYS A 84 -4.76 -12.58 2.09
C CYS A 84 -5.59 -13.87 2.18
N ARG A 85 -4.92 -15.02 2.25
CA ARG A 85 -5.60 -16.32 2.27
C ARG A 85 -6.00 -16.78 3.67
N ASP A 86 -5.54 -16.14 4.74
CA ASP A 86 -5.79 -16.58 6.11
C ASP A 86 -5.75 -15.44 7.14
N CYS A 87 -6.45 -14.34 6.87
CA CYS A 87 -6.74 -13.35 7.90
C CYS A 87 -8.04 -13.76 8.59
N GLY A 88 -7.93 -14.74 9.51
CA GLY A 88 -9.02 -15.22 10.35
C GLY A 88 -9.57 -14.10 11.20
N TRP A 89 -10.76 -13.60 10.84
CA TRP A 89 -11.57 -12.72 11.65
C TRP A 89 -12.03 -13.47 12.91
N VAL A 90 -11.37 -13.22 14.04
CA VAL A 90 -12.00 -13.15 15.36
C VAL A 90 -11.62 -11.81 15.97
#